data_AF-A0A7U5GXS0-F1
#
_entry.id   AF-A0A7U5GXS0-F1
#
_cell.length_a   1.000
_cell.length_b   1.000
_cell.length_c   1.000
_cell.angle_alpha   90.00
_cell.angle_beta   90.00
_cell.angle_gamma   90.00
#
_symmetry.space_group_name_H-M   'P 1'
#
loop_
_entity.id
_entity.type
_entity.pdbx_description
1 polymer ?
#
loop_
_entity_poly.entity_id
_entity_poly.type
_entity_poly.pdbx_seq_one_letter_code
_entity_poly.pdbx_strand_id
1 'polypeptide(L)'
;MRFLIITAVALLSFLLTSLFSHPISYAAGIEPITAPKKPWTITFSHDVSDETANLELITIQSKNNKLSLSLSADLNKVIVKPKNPYLFGERYTLTIPGSFRAASGKLLNKPVTKEFEMTGVYITDVSATMNQLATTVSVKVKPDVVSVFYSINSGNQIKLHRDGADSFSKGQIGLVTGDLLTINVWNEANQLIETQYYEVK
;
A
#
# COMPACT_ATOMS: atom_id res chain seq x y z
N MET A 1 -73.19 30.94 -37.74
CA MET A 1 -73.58 30.20 -36.53
C MET A 1 -72.65 28.99 -36.40
N ARG A 2 -72.10 28.75 -35.20
CA ARG A 2 -70.91 27.93 -34.90
C ARG A 2 -71.13 26.41 -35.02
N PHE A 3 -70.10 25.65 -35.44
CA PHE A 3 -69.72 24.27 -35.04
C PHE A 3 -68.19 24.13 -35.36
N LEU A 4 -67.21 24.02 -34.44
CA LEU A 4 -66.81 22.93 -33.52
C LEU A 4 -66.74 21.57 -34.27
N ILE A 5 -65.57 20.94 -34.53
CA ILE A 5 -64.88 19.97 -33.64
C ILE A 5 -63.63 19.29 -34.29
N ILE A 6 -62.55 19.15 -33.49
CA ILE A 6 -61.56 18.03 -33.31
C ILE A 6 -60.48 17.72 -34.38
N THR A 7 -59.18 17.97 -34.17
CA THR A 7 -58.08 17.26 -33.41
C THR A 7 -57.29 16.21 -34.21
N ALA A 8 -55.97 16.42 -34.41
CA ALA A 8 -54.90 15.40 -34.54
C ALA A 8 -53.52 16.13 -34.47
N VAL A 9 -52.74 16.02 -33.37
CA VAL A 9 -51.63 15.04 -33.13
C VAL A 9 -50.51 15.21 -34.18
N ALA A 10 -49.24 15.53 -33.89
CA ALA A 10 -48.38 15.04 -32.81
C ALA A 10 -47.29 16.05 -32.37
N LEU A 11 -47.00 16.03 -31.07
CA LEU A 11 -45.80 16.57 -30.43
C LEU A 11 -44.54 15.92 -31.02
N LEU A 12 -43.62 16.72 -31.55
CA LEU A 12 -42.26 16.30 -31.85
C LEU A 12 -41.32 16.86 -30.77
N SER A 13 -41.39 16.27 -29.57
CA SER A 13 -40.43 16.53 -28.50
C SER A 13 -39.16 15.71 -28.74
N PHE A 14 -38.20 16.32 -29.45
CA PHE A 14 -36.85 15.80 -29.59
C PHE A 14 -36.10 16.00 -28.27
N LEU A 15 -36.17 14.98 -27.40
CA LEU A 15 -35.36 14.88 -26.19
C LEU A 15 -33.88 14.73 -26.61
N LEU A 16 -33.14 15.84 -26.63
CA LEU A 16 -31.68 15.82 -26.52
C LEU A 16 -31.34 15.25 -25.13
N THR A 17 -31.24 13.93 -25.04
CA THR A 17 -30.57 13.30 -23.91
C THR A 17 -29.08 13.51 -24.14
N SER A 18 -28.56 14.54 -23.47
CA SER A 18 -27.14 14.75 -23.25
C SER A 18 -26.53 13.44 -22.78
N LEU A 19 -25.61 12.90 -23.59
CA LEU A 19 -24.72 11.81 -23.23
C LEU A 19 -23.82 12.31 -22.08
N PHE A 20 -24.32 12.24 -20.85
CA PHE A 20 -23.48 12.34 -19.67
C PHE A 20 -22.58 11.11 -19.64
N SER A 21 -21.40 11.28 -20.23
CA SER A 21 -20.26 10.41 -20.02
C SER A 21 -19.90 10.54 -18.55
N HIS A 22 -20.48 9.68 -17.71
CA HIS A 22 -20.04 9.58 -16.33
C HIS A 22 -18.60 9.07 -16.38
N PRO A 23 -17.60 9.83 -15.92
CA PRO A 23 -16.29 9.25 -15.72
C PRO A 23 -16.49 8.13 -14.70
N ILE A 24 -16.29 6.88 -15.14
CA ILE A 24 -16.27 5.74 -14.23
C ILE A 24 -15.02 5.93 -13.37
N SER A 25 -15.21 6.56 -12.22
CA SER A 25 -14.22 6.57 -11.15
C SER A 25 -14.30 5.20 -10.51
N TYR A 26 -13.46 4.27 -10.96
CA TYR A 26 -13.18 3.07 -10.20
C TYR A 26 -12.46 3.53 -8.93
N ALA A 27 -13.19 3.67 -7.82
CA ALA A 27 -12.60 3.64 -6.50
C ALA A 27 -12.04 2.21 -6.31
N ALA A 28 -10.82 1.98 -6.81
CA ALA A 28 -10.11 0.76 -6.57
C ALA A 28 -9.95 0.60 -5.06
N GLY A 29 -10.47 -0.50 -4.50
CA GLY A 29 -10.29 -0.79 -3.08
C GLY A 29 -8.80 -0.88 -2.73
N ILE A 30 -8.48 -0.57 -1.48
CA ILE A 30 -7.11 -0.68 -0.95
C ILE A 30 -6.66 -2.14 -1.05
N GLU A 31 -5.57 -2.40 -1.79
CA GLU A 31 -5.03 -3.76 -1.96
C GLU A 31 -4.16 -4.14 -0.75
N PRO A 32 -4.46 -5.22 -0.01
CA PRO A 32 -3.56 -5.71 1.03
C PRO A 32 -2.34 -6.37 0.39
N ILE A 33 -1.16 -6.08 0.93
CA ILE A 33 0.10 -6.73 0.56
C ILE A 33 0.77 -7.27 1.82
N THR A 34 1.49 -8.38 1.68
CA THR A 34 2.10 -9.05 2.84
C THR A 34 3.61 -9.16 2.78
N ALA A 35 4.21 -8.90 1.61
CA ALA A 35 5.66 -8.95 1.41
C ALA A 35 6.27 -7.56 1.68
N PRO A 36 7.10 -7.38 2.72
CA PRO A 36 7.69 -6.08 3.10
C PRO A 36 8.49 -5.40 1.99
N LYS A 37 9.03 -6.17 1.04
CA LYS A 37 9.80 -5.65 -0.10
C LYS A 37 9.13 -5.96 -1.45
N LYS A 38 7.79 -6.05 -1.49
CA LYS A 38 7.04 -6.34 -2.73
C LYS A 38 7.47 -5.39 -3.85
N PRO A 39 7.99 -5.91 -4.98
CA PRO A 39 8.23 -5.10 -6.16
C PRO A 39 6.90 -4.85 -6.90
N TRP A 40 6.81 -3.71 -7.59
CA TRP A 40 5.71 -3.42 -8.51
C TRP A 40 6.21 -3.47 -9.94
N THR A 41 5.47 -4.14 -10.82
CA THR A 41 5.67 -4.08 -12.27
C THR A 41 4.55 -3.26 -12.87
N ILE A 42 4.89 -2.10 -13.42
CA ILE A 42 3.95 -1.20 -14.10
C ILE A 42 4.11 -1.44 -15.59
N THR A 43 3.00 -1.74 -16.28
CA THR A 43 2.99 -1.94 -17.73
C THR A 43 2.28 -0.77 -18.39
N PHE A 44 2.93 -0.19 -19.39
CA PHE A 44 2.43 0.92 -20.20
C PHE A 44 2.01 0.40 -21.58
N SER A 45 1.14 1.16 -22.26
CA SER A 45 0.71 0.83 -23.62
C SER A 45 1.75 1.14 -24.69
N HIS A 46 2.80 1.88 -24.33
CA HIS A 46 3.91 2.27 -25.19
C HIS A 46 5.20 2.15 -24.41
N ASP A 47 6.32 2.07 -25.12
CA ASP A 47 7.66 2.09 -24.51
C ASP A 47 7.87 3.38 -23.73
N VAL A 48 8.51 3.25 -22.56
CA VAL A 48 8.78 4.37 -21.66
C VAL A 48 10.13 5.00 -21.95
N SER A 49 10.28 6.28 -21.64
CA SER A 49 11.62 6.88 -21.59
C SER A 49 12.35 6.33 -20.37
N ASP A 50 13.56 5.81 -20.58
CA ASP A 50 14.45 5.24 -19.57
C ASP A 50 15.32 6.29 -18.85
N GLU A 51 15.13 7.58 -19.18
CA GLU A 51 15.78 8.68 -18.49
C GLU A 51 15.49 8.63 -16.98
N THR A 52 16.54 8.69 -16.16
CA THR A 52 16.42 8.65 -14.69
C THR A 52 15.42 9.68 -14.17
N ALA A 53 15.48 10.91 -14.69
CA ALA A 53 14.57 11.99 -14.29
C ALA A 53 13.10 11.66 -14.59
N ASN A 54 12.82 10.93 -15.66
CA ASN A 54 11.46 10.47 -15.98
C ASN A 54 11.00 9.36 -15.03
N LEU A 55 11.87 8.38 -14.75
CA LEU A 55 11.56 7.28 -13.83
C LEU A 55 11.29 7.79 -12.41
N GLU A 56 12.08 8.74 -11.91
CA GLU A 56 11.98 9.32 -10.55
C GLU A 56 10.66 10.08 -10.28
N LEU A 57 9.88 10.36 -11.34
CA LEU A 57 8.51 10.85 -11.22
C LEU A 57 7.56 9.81 -10.61
N ILE A 58 7.88 8.51 -10.71
CA ILE A 58 7.12 7.45 -10.05
C ILE A 58 7.44 7.48 -8.57
N THR A 59 6.41 7.63 -7.73
CA THR A 59 6.57 7.73 -6.29
C THR A 59 5.75 6.68 -5.56
N ILE A 60 6.23 6.30 -4.38
CA ILE A 60 5.44 5.63 -3.36
C ILE A 60 5.56 6.47 -2.10
N GLN A 61 4.43 6.81 -1.49
CA GLN A 61 4.40 7.60 -0.26
C GLN A 61 3.51 6.93 0.77
N SER A 62 3.87 7.03 2.05
CA SER A 62 2.95 6.81 3.18
C SER A 62 2.82 8.12 3.93
N LYS A 63 1.58 8.55 4.15
CA LYS A 63 1.27 9.88 4.71
C LYS A 63 2.02 10.96 3.91
N ASN A 64 2.93 11.69 4.55
CA ASN A 64 3.74 12.75 3.92
C ASN A 64 5.18 12.33 3.61
N ASN A 65 5.51 11.05 3.74
CA ASN A 65 6.87 10.54 3.57
C ASN A 65 7.01 9.77 2.25
N LYS A 66 7.87 10.27 1.35
CA LYS A 66 8.24 9.59 0.10
C LYS A 66 9.25 8.48 0.39
N LEU A 67 9.00 7.28 -0.13
CA LEU A 67 9.92 6.16 0.00
C LEU A 67 11.08 6.29 -0.99
N SER A 68 12.26 5.83 -0.57
CA SER A 68 13.38 5.65 -1.48
C SER A 68 13.17 4.40 -2.34
N LEU A 69 13.25 4.56 -3.66
CA LEU A 69 12.97 3.51 -4.64
C LEU A 69 14.21 3.18 -5.47
N SER A 70 14.29 1.93 -5.92
CA SER A 70 15.11 1.51 -7.04
C SER A 70 14.19 1.31 -8.24
N LEU A 71 14.50 1.97 -9.34
CA LEU A 71 13.66 2.01 -10.53
C LEU A 71 14.46 1.49 -11.72
N SER A 72 13.82 0.70 -12.58
CA SER A 72 14.39 0.25 -13.84
C SER A 72 13.30 0.13 -14.89
N ALA A 73 13.61 0.49 -16.13
CA ALA A 73 12.71 0.35 -17.26
C ALA A 73 13.23 -0.70 -18.25
N ASP A 74 12.30 -1.38 -18.89
CA ASP A 74 12.54 -2.27 -20.03
C ASP A 74 11.33 -2.16 -20.98
N LEU A 75 11.56 -1.54 -22.15
CA LEU A 75 10.52 -1.23 -23.14
C LEU A 75 9.30 -0.55 -22.51
N ASN A 76 8.17 -1.24 -22.46
CA ASN A 76 6.91 -0.73 -21.93
C ASN A 76 6.67 -1.08 -20.45
N LYS A 77 7.71 -1.55 -19.73
CA LYS A 77 7.61 -1.95 -18.33
C LYS A 77 8.54 -1.13 -17.46
N VAL A 78 8.04 -0.77 -16.27
CA VAL A 78 8.86 -0.21 -15.20
C VAL A 78 8.75 -1.10 -13.97
N ILE A 79 9.89 -1.47 -13.41
CA ILE A 79 9.99 -2.19 -12.14
C ILE A 79 10.32 -1.19 -11.05
N VAL A 80 9.47 -1.15 -10.03
CA VAL A 80 9.61 -0.31 -8.84
C VAL A 80 9.89 -1.19 -7.65
N LYS A 81 11.04 -1.01 -7.01
CA LYS A 81 11.41 -1.75 -5.79
C LYS A 81 11.64 -0.77 -4.64
N PRO A 82 11.02 -0.96 -3.46
CA PRO A 82 11.34 -0.13 -2.32
C PRO A 82 12.75 -0.49 -1.80
N LYS A 83 13.58 0.51 -1.50
CA LYS A 83 14.91 0.29 -0.92
C LYS A 83 14.82 -0.17 0.54
N ASN A 84 13.86 0.41 1.26
CA ASN A 84 13.50 0.05 2.63
C ASN A 84 12.19 -0.74 2.64
N PRO A 85 11.97 -1.64 3.60
CA PRO A 85 10.71 -2.37 3.69
C PRO A 85 9.53 -1.44 3.94
N TYR A 86 8.36 -1.81 3.41
CA TYR A 86 7.09 -1.26 3.88
C TYR A 86 6.86 -1.65 5.35
N LEU A 87 6.26 -0.74 6.10
CA LEU A 87 5.99 -0.89 7.52
C LEU A 87 4.58 -1.46 7.72
N PHE A 88 4.47 -2.42 8.62
CA PHE A 88 3.23 -3.08 9.01
C PHE A 88 2.18 -2.08 9.49
N GLY A 89 0.95 -2.26 9.00
CA GLY A 89 -0.19 -1.39 9.32
C GLY A 89 -0.16 -0.03 8.63
N GLU A 90 0.85 0.27 7.81
CA GLU A 90 0.91 1.52 7.06
C GLU A 90 0.25 1.37 5.68
N ARG A 91 -0.40 2.45 5.27
CA ARG A 91 -1.00 2.61 3.94
C ARG A 91 -0.09 3.42 3.03
N TYR A 92 -0.02 3.00 1.79
CA TYR A 92 0.84 3.57 0.78
C TYR A 92 0.06 3.92 -0.47
N THR A 93 0.50 4.97 -1.15
CA THR A 93 0.00 5.37 -2.47
C THR A 93 1.15 5.36 -3.46
N LEU A 94 1.06 4.50 -4.47
CA LEU A 94 1.90 4.56 -5.67
C LEU A 94 1.30 5.58 -6.63
N THR A 95 2.10 6.52 -7.11
CA THR A 95 1.65 7.59 -8.02
C THR A 95 2.54 7.65 -9.26
N ILE A 96 1.90 7.80 -10.42
CA ILE A 96 2.51 8.11 -11.70
C ILE A 96 1.85 9.40 -12.21
N PRO A 97 2.59 10.52 -12.30
CA PRO A 97 1.98 11.79 -12.72
C PRO A 97 1.73 11.81 -14.22
N GLY A 98 0.84 12.71 -14.66
CA GLY A 98 0.58 12.94 -16.09
C GLY A 98 1.80 13.47 -16.87
N SER A 99 2.81 14.01 -16.18
CA SER A 99 4.08 14.45 -16.76
C SER A 99 5.02 13.30 -17.14
N PHE A 100 4.69 12.04 -16.80
CA PHE A 100 5.47 10.87 -17.16
C PHE A 100 5.50 10.66 -18.68
N ARG A 101 6.68 10.34 -19.24
CA ARG A 101 6.93 10.31 -20.68
C ARG A 101 7.12 8.90 -21.23
N ALA A 102 6.53 8.67 -22.40
CA ALA A 102 6.90 7.59 -23.30
C ALA A 102 8.24 7.90 -24.00
N ALA A 103 8.90 6.88 -24.56
CA ALA A 103 10.11 7.03 -25.38
C ALA A 103 9.89 7.94 -26.60
N SER A 104 8.66 7.97 -27.12
CA SER A 104 8.24 8.89 -28.20
C SER A 104 8.12 10.37 -27.77
N GLY A 105 8.35 10.69 -26.49
CA GLY A 105 8.17 12.02 -25.92
C GLY A 105 6.73 12.38 -25.52
N LYS A 106 5.74 11.54 -25.90
CA LYS A 106 4.34 11.71 -25.50
C LYS A 106 4.18 11.57 -23.98
N LEU A 107 3.28 12.38 -23.42
CA LEU A 107 2.92 12.34 -22.02
C LEU A 107 1.87 11.28 -21.71
N LEU A 108 1.81 10.85 -20.46
CA LEU A 108 0.76 9.99 -19.95
C LEU A 108 -0.59 10.75 -19.98
N ASN A 109 -1.60 10.14 -20.60
CA ASN A 109 -2.91 10.79 -20.81
C ASN A 109 -3.59 11.26 -19.51
N LYS A 110 -3.38 10.53 -18.41
CA LYS A 110 -3.91 10.86 -17.08
C LYS A 110 -2.97 10.34 -16.00
N PRO A 111 -2.84 11.04 -14.86
CA PRO A 111 -2.13 10.48 -13.71
C PRO A 111 -2.82 9.18 -13.24
N VAL A 112 -2.02 8.28 -12.68
CA VAL A 112 -2.48 7.00 -12.14
C VAL A 112 -2.03 6.89 -10.70
N THR A 113 -2.93 6.50 -9.82
CA THR A 113 -2.64 6.18 -8.43
C THR A 113 -3.09 4.77 -8.10
N LYS A 114 -2.40 4.14 -7.15
CA LYS A 114 -2.78 2.85 -6.57
C LYS A 114 -2.50 2.84 -5.08
N GLU A 115 -3.54 2.60 -4.29
CA GLU A 115 -3.43 2.47 -2.84
C GLU A 115 -3.28 1.01 -2.42
N PHE A 116 -2.43 0.80 -1.41
CA PHE A 116 -2.21 -0.52 -0.82
C PHE A 116 -1.87 -0.40 0.66
N GLU A 117 -2.09 -1.46 1.42
CA GLU A 117 -1.80 -1.54 2.85
C GLU A 117 -0.87 -2.70 3.14
N MET A 118 0.14 -2.48 3.97
CA MET A 118 1.02 -3.56 4.45
C MET A 118 0.36 -4.27 5.62
N THR A 119 -0.02 -5.51 5.41
CA THR A 119 -0.64 -6.39 6.42
C THR A 119 0.21 -7.64 6.62
N GLY A 120 -0.16 -8.47 7.59
CA GLY A 120 0.51 -9.74 7.84
C GLY A 120 -0.30 -10.95 7.39
N VAL A 121 0.40 -12.04 7.12
CA VAL A 121 -0.22 -13.35 6.88
C VAL A 121 -0.58 -14.01 8.20
N TYR A 122 0.34 -13.99 9.16
CA TYR A 122 0.26 -14.58 10.49
C TYR A 122 0.27 -13.52 11.60
N ILE A 123 0.94 -12.39 11.40
CA ILE A 123 0.89 -11.23 12.29
C ILE A 123 -0.38 -10.43 12.01
N THR A 124 -1.24 -10.26 13.01
CA THR A 124 -2.54 -9.58 12.87
C THR A 124 -2.54 -8.19 13.49
N ASP A 125 -1.69 -7.94 14.48
CA ASP A 125 -1.53 -6.63 15.10
C ASP A 125 -0.14 -6.48 15.72
N VAL A 126 0.37 -5.24 15.74
CA VAL A 126 1.63 -4.87 16.38
C VAL A 126 1.43 -3.54 17.10
N SER A 127 1.82 -3.49 18.37
CA SER A 127 1.85 -2.25 19.13
C SER A 127 3.10 -2.15 20.00
N ALA A 128 3.54 -0.91 20.24
CA ALA A 128 4.57 -0.57 21.21
C ALA A 128 3.99 0.51 22.13
N THR A 129 3.71 0.17 23.39
CA THR A 129 3.09 1.09 24.35
C THR A 129 4.10 1.49 25.41
N MET A 130 4.41 2.78 25.47
CA MET A 130 5.36 3.34 26.44
C MET A 130 4.70 3.58 27.81
N ASN A 131 5.38 3.19 28.88
CA ASN A 131 5.06 3.58 30.25
C ASN A 131 6.30 4.21 30.92
N GLN A 132 6.19 4.60 32.19
CA GLN A 132 7.26 5.31 32.91
C GLN A 132 8.58 4.52 33.05
N LEU A 133 8.57 3.20 32.91
CA LEU A 133 9.74 2.35 33.13
C LEU A 133 10.24 1.67 31.85
N ALA A 134 9.35 1.34 30.93
CA ALA A 134 9.67 0.59 29.73
C ALA A 134 8.61 0.77 28.63
N THR A 135 8.97 0.37 27.40
CA THR A 135 8.03 0.22 26.29
C THR A 135 7.66 -1.24 26.15
N THR A 136 6.37 -1.57 26.24
CA THR A 136 5.88 -2.92 26.01
C THR A 136 5.63 -3.12 24.52
N VAL A 137 6.35 -4.05 23.90
CA VAL A 137 6.07 -4.53 22.55
C VAL A 137 5.06 -5.67 22.67
N SER A 138 3.96 -5.58 21.93
CA SER A 138 2.91 -6.60 21.87
C SER A 138 2.61 -6.96 20.42
N VAL A 139 2.52 -8.26 20.14
CA VAL A 139 2.25 -8.81 18.80
C VAL A 139 1.10 -9.80 18.91
N LYS A 140 0.04 -9.59 18.12
CA LYS A 140 -1.04 -10.58 17.94
C LYS A 140 -0.80 -11.40 16.69
N VAL A 141 -1.13 -12.68 16.76
CA VAL A 141 -0.80 -13.67 15.74
C VAL A 141 -1.91 -14.70 15.51
N LYS A 142 -1.85 -15.40 14.39
CA LYS A 142 -2.68 -16.59 14.12
C LYS A 142 -2.22 -17.81 14.94
N PRO A 143 -3.09 -18.83 15.15
CA PRO A 143 -2.78 -20.00 15.97
C PRO A 143 -1.51 -20.79 15.57
N ASP A 144 -1.14 -20.78 14.30
CA ASP A 144 0.02 -21.51 13.78
C ASP A 144 1.38 -20.96 14.26
N VAL A 145 1.39 -19.80 14.94
CA VAL A 145 2.59 -19.17 15.49
C VAL A 145 2.86 -19.65 16.91
N VAL A 146 4.05 -20.21 17.13
CA VAL A 146 4.49 -20.69 18.45
C VAL A 146 5.51 -19.82 19.13
N SER A 147 6.25 -19.01 18.36
CA SER A 147 7.21 -18.07 18.93
C SER A 147 7.34 -16.81 18.09
N VAL A 148 7.61 -15.70 18.78
CA VAL A 148 7.79 -14.38 18.20
C VAL A 148 9.06 -13.78 18.77
N PHE A 149 9.87 -13.21 17.89
CA PHE A 149 11.06 -12.47 18.26
C PHE A 149 11.05 -11.13 17.54
N TYR A 150 11.64 -10.12 18.15
CA TYR A 150 11.91 -8.87 17.46
C TYR A 150 13.37 -8.45 17.63
N SER A 151 13.87 -7.61 16.75
CA SER A 151 15.14 -6.89 16.91
C SER A 151 14.93 -5.40 16.71
N ILE A 152 15.69 -4.57 17.40
CA ILE A 152 15.64 -3.11 17.32
C ILE A 152 16.78 -2.64 16.43
N ASN A 153 16.49 -1.87 15.39
CA ASN A 153 17.49 -1.26 14.49
C ASN A 153 18.54 -2.27 13.97
N SER A 154 18.09 -3.49 13.61
CA SER A 154 18.93 -4.61 13.16
C SER A 154 19.90 -5.18 14.23
N GLY A 155 19.62 -4.94 15.51
CA GLY A 155 20.37 -5.50 16.63
C GLY A 155 20.05 -6.97 16.93
N ASN A 156 20.38 -7.40 18.14
CA ASN A 156 20.13 -8.78 18.60
C ASN A 156 18.63 -9.09 18.68
N GLN A 157 18.29 -10.35 18.43
CA GLN A 157 16.92 -10.84 18.57
C GLN A 157 16.53 -10.96 20.05
N ILE A 158 15.32 -10.51 20.36
CA ILE A 158 14.68 -10.53 21.67
C ILE A 158 13.42 -11.37 21.54
N LYS A 159 13.36 -12.47 22.29
CA LYS A 159 12.17 -13.32 22.35
C LYS A 159 11.07 -12.63 23.15
N LEU A 160 9.86 -12.59 22.59
CA LEU A 160 8.64 -12.18 23.30
C LEU A 160 8.08 -13.36 24.11
N HIS A 161 7.40 -13.06 25.22
CA HIS A 161 6.74 -14.06 26.04
C HIS A 161 5.28 -14.19 25.60
N ARG A 162 4.77 -15.41 25.50
CA ARG A 162 3.35 -15.63 25.25
C ARG A 162 2.55 -15.12 26.45
N ASP A 163 1.61 -14.21 26.21
CA ASP A 163 0.76 -13.60 27.24
C ASP A 163 -0.75 -13.81 26.98
N GLY A 164 -1.09 -14.58 25.94
CA GLY A 164 -2.43 -15.01 25.59
C GLY A 164 -2.45 -16.16 24.58
N ALA A 165 -3.64 -16.57 24.16
CA ALA A 165 -3.81 -17.62 23.16
C ALA A 165 -3.22 -17.20 21.80
N ASP A 166 -3.37 -15.94 21.44
CA ASP A 166 -3.02 -15.31 20.17
C ASP A 166 -2.08 -14.11 20.33
N SER A 167 -1.45 -13.95 21.50
CA SER A 167 -0.63 -12.76 21.80
C SER A 167 0.70 -13.10 22.46
N PHE A 168 1.68 -12.24 22.15
CA PHE A 168 3.02 -12.25 22.71
C PHE A 168 3.42 -10.83 23.10
N SER A 169 4.03 -10.66 24.27
CA SER A 169 4.54 -9.35 24.69
C SER A 169 5.84 -9.42 25.51
N LYS A 170 6.51 -8.27 25.60
CA LYS A 170 7.66 -8.05 26.46
C LYS A 170 7.91 -6.56 26.69
N GLY A 171 8.15 -6.18 27.93
CA GLY A 171 8.68 -4.85 28.29
C GLY A 171 10.15 -4.71 27.90
N GLN A 172 10.49 -3.58 27.28
CA GLN A 172 11.83 -3.25 26.81
C GLN A 172 12.26 -1.86 27.27
N ILE A 173 13.38 -1.80 27.98
CA ILE A 173 14.00 -0.53 28.39
C ILE A 173 14.75 0.06 27.21
N GLY A 174 14.65 1.38 27.02
CA GLY A 174 15.41 2.12 26.01
C GLY A 174 14.83 2.05 24.59
N LEU A 175 13.67 1.42 24.39
CA LEU A 175 12.95 1.45 23.11
C LEU A 175 12.13 2.75 23.02
N VAL A 176 12.38 3.56 21.99
CA VAL A 176 11.81 4.91 21.83
C VAL A 176 11.08 5.07 20.49
N THR A 177 10.23 6.11 20.38
CA THR A 177 9.57 6.48 19.11
C THR A 177 10.60 6.66 17.99
N GLY A 178 10.30 6.10 16.83
CA GLY A 178 11.17 6.09 15.65
C GLY A 178 12.09 4.87 15.54
N ASP A 179 12.22 4.05 16.60
CA ASP A 179 12.96 2.79 16.50
C ASP A 179 12.27 1.82 15.54
N LEU A 180 13.08 1.18 14.69
CA LEU A 180 12.60 0.18 13.75
C LEU A 180 12.68 -1.22 14.35
N LEU A 181 11.52 -1.83 14.54
CA LEU A 181 11.39 -3.23 14.92
C LEU A 181 11.38 -4.10 13.66
N THR A 182 12.20 -5.17 13.66
CA THR A 182 12.02 -6.32 12.75
C THR A 182 11.39 -7.44 13.55
N ILE A 183 10.17 -7.82 13.21
CA ILE A 183 9.38 -8.84 13.91
C ILE A 183 9.39 -10.10 13.06
N ASN A 184 9.71 -11.21 13.70
CA ASN A 184 9.78 -12.51 13.06
C ASN A 184 8.85 -13.46 13.83
N VAL A 185 8.15 -14.33 13.11
CA VAL A 185 7.26 -15.35 13.70
C VAL A 185 7.62 -16.74 13.17
N TRP A 186 7.55 -17.74 14.05
CA TRP A 186 7.92 -19.13 13.73
C TRP A 186 6.79 -20.10 14.09
N ASN A 187 6.72 -21.20 13.34
CA ASN A 187 5.81 -22.32 13.57
C ASN A 187 6.42 -23.41 14.46
N GLU A 188 5.65 -24.47 14.76
CA GLU A 188 6.07 -25.64 15.56
C GLU A 188 7.30 -26.35 15.00
N ALA A 189 7.51 -26.33 13.69
CA ALA A 189 8.68 -26.90 13.02
C ALA A 189 9.93 -26.01 13.13
N ASN A 190 9.88 -24.94 13.94
CA ASN A 190 10.94 -23.93 14.08
C ASN A 190 11.32 -23.26 12.74
N GLN A 191 10.36 -23.15 11.83
CA GLN A 191 10.54 -22.46 10.55
C GLN A 191 10.07 -21.02 10.68
N LEU A 192 10.86 -20.08 10.16
CA LEU A 192 10.44 -18.69 10.01
C LEU A 192 9.33 -18.63 8.96
N ILE A 193 8.12 -18.23 9.36
CA ILE A 193 6.96 -18.21 8.46
C ILE A 193 6.57 -16.79 8.02
N GLU A 194 7.00 -15.76 8.76
CA GLU A 194 6.79 -14.37 8.36
C GLU A 194 7.78 -13.41 9.06
N THR A 195 8.15 -12.36 8.33
CA THR A 195 8.90 -11.21 8.83
C THR A 195 8.14 -9.93 8.49
N GLN A 196 7.98 -9.05 9.48
CA GLN A 196 7.36 -7.74 9.33
C GLN A 196 8.22 -6.65 9.96
N TYR A 197 7.98 -5.39 9.55
CA TYR A 197 8.73 -4.23 10.03
C TYR A 197 7.77 -3.23 10.65
N TYR A 198 8.09 -2.69 11.82
CA TYR A 198 7.22 -1.76 12.52
C TYR A 198 8.04 -0.62 13.13
N GLU A 199 7.62 0.61 12.90
CA GLU A 199 8.22 1.78 13.55
C GLU A 199 7.45 2.09 14.83
N VAL A 200 8.16 2.22 15.95
CA VAL A 200 7.56 2.62 17.24
C VAL A 200 7.00 4.03 17.10
N LYS A 201 5.73 4.20 17.49
CA LYS A 201 4.97 5.46 17.39
C LYS A 201 4.95 6.18 18.73
#